data_AF-Q8X3T5-F1
#
_entry.id   AF-Q8X3T5-F1
#
_cell.length_a   1.000
_cell.length_b   1.000
_cell.length_c   1.000
_cell.angle_alpha   90.00
_cell.angle_beta   90.00
_cell.angle_gamma   90.00
#
_symmetry.space_group_name_H-M   'P 1'
#
loop_
_entity.id
_entity.type
_entity.pdbx_description
1 polymer ?
#
loop_
_entity_poly.entity_id
_entity_poly.type
_entity_poly.pdbx_seq_one_letter_code
_entity_poly.pdbx_strand_id
1 'polypeptide(L)' 'MSEFDAQRVAERIDIVLDILVADDYHSAIHNLEILKAELLRQVAESTPDIPKAPWEI' A
#
# COMPACT_ATOMS: atom_id res chain seq x y z
N MET A 1 -14.56 -1.91 -7.23
CA MET A 1 -13.10 -2.17 -7.28
C MET A 1 -12.46 -0.87 -6.89
N SER A 2 -11.69 -0.83 -5.79
CA SER A 2 -10.95 0.40 -5.43
C SER A 2 -9.98 0.64 -6.58
N GLU A 3 -10.15 1.73 -7.32
CA GLU A 3 -9.22 2.06 -8.40
C GLU A 3 -7.86 2.29 -7.75
N PHE A 4 -6.96 1.34 -7.98
CA PHE A 4 -5.60 1.42 -7.48
C PHE A 4 -4.98 2.70 -8.06
N ASP A 5 -4.81 3.70 -7.20
CA ASP A 5 -4.31 5.00 -7.60
C ASP A 5 -2.78 4.93 -7.74
N ALA A 6 -2.35 4.41 -8.89
CA ALA A 6 -0.94 4.28 -9.24
C ALA A 6 -0.23 5.65 -9.23
N GLN A 7 -0.95 6.73 -9.56
CA GLN A 7 -0.40 8.09 -9.52
C GLN A 7 -0.07 8.50 -8.09
N ARG A 8 -0.99 8.30 -7.14
CA ARG A 8 -0.74 8.58 -5.73
C ARG A 8 0.39 7.74 -5.16
N VAL A 9 0.54 6.47 -5.58
CA VAL A 9 1.67 5.64 -5.16
C VAL A 9 2.99 6.20 -5.68
N ALA A 10 3.04 6.64 -6.94
CA ALA A 10 4.23 7.27 -7.53
C ALA A 10 4.63 8.56 -6.79
N GLU A 11 3.67 9.45 -6.52
CA GLU A 11 3.90 10.69 -5.76
C GLU A 11 4.47 10.40 -4.35
N ARG A 12 4.00 9.34 -3.69
CA ARG A 12 4.54 8.92 -2.40
C ARG A 12 5.94 8.32 -2.50
N ILE A 13 6.26 7.65 -3.61
CA ILE A 13 7.61 7.17 -3.88
C ILE A 13 8.56 8.35 -4.10
N ASP A 14 8.15 9.39 -4.83
CA ASP A 14 8.95 10.61 -5.03
C ASP A 14 9.32 11.26 -3.69
N ILE A 15 8.36 11.38 -2.75
CA ILE A 15 8.63 11.86 -1.39
C ILE A 15 9.69 11.00 -0.68
N VAL A 16 9.60 9.67 -0.79
CA VAL A 16 10.60 8.78 -0.19
C VAL A 16 11.98 8.98 -0.82
N LEU A 17 12.05 9.17 -2.15
CA LEU A 17 13.30 9.43 -2.84
C LEU A 17 13.91 10.77 -2.43
N ASP A 18 13.12 11.83 -2.29
CA ASP A 18 13.57 13.14 -1.80
C ASP A 18 14.15 13.05 -0.36
N ILE A 19 13.51 12.25 0.50
CA ILE A 19 13.99 11.99 1.86
C ILE A 19 15.31 11.21 1.85
N LEU A 20 15.45 10.22 0.96
CA LEU A 20 16.69 9.45 0.80
C LEU A 20 17.84 10.33 0.31
N VAL A 21 17.58 11.30 -0.57
CA VAL A 21 18.57 12.30 -1.01
C VAL A 21 19.05 13.17 0.16
N ALA A 22 18.22 13.38 1.18
CA ALA A 22 18.57 14.09 2.40
C ALA A 22 19.28 13.20 3.46
N ASP A 23 19.67 11.97 3.11
CA ASP A 23 20.28 10.98 4.02
C ASP A 23 19.44 10.61 5.26
N ASP A 24 18.13 10.91 5.26
CA ASP A 24 17.21 10.55 6.36
C ASP A 24 16.57 9.18 6.11
N TYR A 25 17.36 8.12 6.26
CA TYR A 25 16.93 6.75 6.10
C TYR A 25 15.79 6.36 7.05
N HIS A 26 15.76 6.92 8.25
CA HIS A 26 14.71 6.60 9.23
C HIS A 26 13.34 7.09 8.76
N SER A 27 13.24 8.33 8.30
CA SER A 27 12.00 8.87 7.75
C SER A 27 11.59 8.17 6.45
N ALA A 28 12.56 7.81 5.59
CA ALA A 28 12.28 7.09 4.35
C ALA A 28 11.68 5.70 4.63
N ILE A 29 12.29 4.94 5.55
CA ILE A 29 11.79 3.63 5.99
C ILE A 29 10.39 3.76 6.57
N HIS A 30 10.17 4.73 7.47
CA HIS A 30 8.86 4.94 8.09
C HIS A 30 7.76 5.23 7.06
N ASN A 31 8.06 6.07 6.06
CA ASN A 31 7.12 6.36 4.97
C ASN A 31 6.78 5.13 4.14
N LEU A 32 7.76 4.28 3.84
CA LEU A 32 7.56 3.02 3.12
C LEU A 32 6.74 2.01 3.93
N GLU A 33 6.95 1.92 5.24
CA GLU A 33 6.16 1.05 6.11
C GLU A 33 4.68 1.46 6.10
N ILE A 34 4.41 2.76 6.17
CA ILE A 34 3.04 3.31 6.05
C ILE A 34 2.47 2.99 4.67
N LEU A 35 3.23 3.24 3.58
CA LEU A 35 2.78 2.97 2.21
C LEU A 35 2.44 1.49 2.02
N LYS A 36 3.30 0.60 2.48
CA LYS A 36 3.08 -0.85 2.44
C LYS A 36 1.81 -1.23 3.21
N ALA A 37 1.59 -0.70 4.41
CA ALA A 37 0.41 -1.00 5.21
C ALA A 37 -0.89 -0.52 4.54
N GLU A 38 -0.87 0.67 3.93
CA GLU A 38 -2.01 1.18 3.15
C GLU A 38 -2.31 0.31 1.92
N LEU A 39 -1.28 -0.08 1.17
CA LEU A 39 -1.43 -0.94 0.00
C LEU A 39 -1.99 -2.32 0.36
N LEU A 40 -1.51 -2.92 1.44
CA LEU A 40 -2.03 -4.20 1.92
C LEU A 40 -3.50 -4.11 2.34
N ARG A 41 -3.92 -3.00 2.97
CA ARG A 41 -5.33 -2.77 3.31
C ARG A 41 -6.21 -2.69 2.06
N GLN A 42 -5.76 -1.96 1.02
CA GLN A 42 -6.51 -1.87 -0.23
C GLN A 42 -6.67 -3.22 -0.94
N VAL A 43 -5.63 -4.06 -0.91
CA VAL A 43 -5.69 -5.42 -1.46
C VAL A 43 -6.67 -6.28 -0.67
N ALA A 44 -6.64 -6.22 0.67
CA ALA A 44 -7.57 -6.95 1.52
C ALA A 44 -9.03 -6.54 1.25
N GLU A 45 -9.30 -5.23 1.13
CA GLU A 45 -10.63 -4.70 0.81
C GLU A 45 -11.09 -5.02 -0.62
N SER A 46 -10.14 -5.21 -1.54
CA SER A 46 -10.43 -5.54 -2.95
C SER A 46 -10.59 -7.03 -3.20
N THR A 47 -10.18 -7.88 -2.24
CA THR A 47 -10.43 -9.32 -2.33
C THR A 47 -11.91 -9.54 -2.01
N PRO A 48 -12.76 -9.94 -2.96
CA PRO A 48 -14.14 -10.26 -2.64
C PRO A 48 -14.11 -11.40 -1.62
N ASP A 49 -14.84 -11.24 -0.53
CA ASP A 49 -15.14 -12.36 0.36
C ASP A 49 -15.83 -13.40 -0.52
N ILE A 50 -15.09 -14.40 -1.00
CA ILE A 50 -15.65 -15.48 -1.80
C ILE A 50 -16.61 -16.15 -0.81
N PRO A 51 -17.94 -16.05 -0.99
CA PRO A 51 -18.85 -16.70 -0.07
C PRO A 51 -18.51 -18.18 -0.15
N LYS A 52 -18.05 -18.77 0.96
CA LYS A 52 -17.78 -20.21 1.01
C LYS A 52 -19.02 -20.90 0.47
N ALA A 53 -18.80 -21.73 -0.54
CA ALA A 53 -19.91 -22.45 -1.12
C ALA A 53 -20.53 -23.35 -0.04
N PRO A 54 -21.86 -23.59 -0.07
CA PRO A 54 -22.59 -24.19 1.05
C PRO A 54 -22.13 -25.59 1.49
N TRP A 55 -21.29 -26.25 0.69
CA TRP A 55 -20.75 -27.59 0.94
C TRP A 55 -19.38 -27.61 1.64
N GLU A 56 -18.83 -26.46 2.04
CA GLU A 56 -17.60 -26.38 2.86
C GLU A 56 -17.84 -26.39 4.39
N ILE A 57 -19.00 -26.87 4.86
CA ILE A 57 -19.31 -27.12 6.28
C ILE A 57 -19.34 -28.63 6.52
#